data_AF-A0A1Q5T0G5-F1
#
_entry.id   AF-A0A1Q5T0G5-F1
#
_cell.length_a   1.000
_cell.length_b   1.000
_cell.length_c   1.000
_cell.angle_alpha   90.00
_cell.angle_beta   90.00
_cell.angle_gamma   90.00
#
_symmetry.space_group_name_H-M   'P 1'
#
loop_
_entity.id
_entity.type
_entity.pdbx_description
1 polymer ?
#
loop_
_entity_poly.entity_id
_entity_poly.type
_entity_poly.pdbx_seq_one_letter_code
_entity_poly.pdbx_strand_id
1 'polypeptide(L)'
;MISFLDLPVEIRVIIYAYLLNPNDYLSGYRQIENLITAHTDRSRGPSCADPRLYVERYTPSILLVNKQITSEALYVLHRIPLSLEGTPGTYLAMRQMDITEFISEELLQNIHYGILRLDTAHKHFVLPLLDIWGQRNNLKRLDVFRPRSTPIPRDHWKIVKSRVFSR
;
A
#
# COMPACT_ATOMS: atom_id res chain seq x y z
N MET A 1 38.99 8.49 10.89
CA MET A 1 37.90 7.89 10.09
C MET A 1 36.78 8.90 10.02
N ILE A 2 36.20 9.12 8.85
CA ILE A 2 35.07 10.03 8.66
C ILE A 2 33.80 9.23 8.94
N SER A 3 32.95 9.74 9.84
CA SER A 3 31.65 9.17 10.18
C SER A 3 30.57 9.70 9.26
N PHE A 4 29.49 8.94 9.09
CA PHE A 4 28.30 9.39 8.36
C PHE A 4 27.67 10.65 8.99
N LEU A 5 27.75 10.79 10.32
CA LEU A 5 27.23 11.96 11.04
C LEU A 5 28.11 13.21 10.87
N ASP A 6 29.34 13.06 10.37
CA ASP A 6 30.22 14.19 10.06
C ASP A 6 29.81 14.88 8.75
N LEU A 7 28.95 14.24 7.95
CA LEU A 7 28.38 14.84 6.75
C LEU A 7 27.37 15.94 7.12
N PRO A 8 27.32 17.05 6.36
CA PRO A 8 26.25 18.05 6.51
C PRO A 8 24.87 17.43 6.40
N VAL A 9 23.89 17.99 7.12
CA VAL A 9 22.53 17.44 7.18
C VAL A 9 21.87 17.40 5.81
N GLU A 10 22.18 18.35 4.93
CA GLU A 10 21.67 18.44 3.57
C GLU A 10 22.08 17.20 2.75
N ILE A 11 23.32 16.76 2.91
CA ILE A 11 23.84 15.57 2.24
C ILE A 11 23.19 14.31 2.81
N ARG A 12 23.02 14.23 4.14
CA ARG A 12 22.35 13.09 4.78
C ARG A 12 20.89 12.96 4.32
N VAL A 13 20.17 14.07 4.21
CA VAL A 13 18.78 14.11 3.69
C VAL A 13 18.70 13.55 2.27
N ILE A 14 19.64 13.93 1.40
CA ILE A 14 19.70 13.38 0.03
C ILE A 14 19.92 11.87 0.09
N ILE A 15 20.86 11.40 0.91
CA ILE A 15 21.15 9.97 1.05
C ILE A 15 19.92 9.21 1.56
N TYR A 16 19.22 9.73 2.57
CA TYR A 16 17.99 9.11 3.08
C TYR A 16 16.92 8.96 1.99
N ALA A 17 16.76 9.97 1.13
CA ALA A 17 15.78 9.91 0.04
C ALA A 17 16.09 8.79 -0.98
N TYR A 18 17.36 8.43 -1.17
CA TYR A 18 17.75 7.31 -2.05
C TYR A 18 17.68 5.94 -1.37
N LEU A 19 17.87 5.88 -0.05
CA LEU A 19 17.89 4.62 0.70
C LEU A 19 16.50 4.15 1.16
N LEU A 20 15.51 5.04 1.13
CA LEU A 20 14.18 4.78 1.67
C LEU A 20 13.16 4.77 0.53
N ASN A 21 12.47 3.64 0.37
CA ASN A 21 11.36 3.55 -0.56
C ASN A 21 10.12 2.99 0.16
N PRO A 22 9.09 3.81 0.44
CA PRO A 22 7.87 3.34 1.09
C PRO A 22 7.07 2.40 0.19
N ASN A 23 7.37 2.33 -1.11
CA ASN A 23 6.67 1.49 -2.10
C ASN A 23 7.28 0.08 -2.25
N ASP A 24 8.31 -0.28 -1.48
CA ASP A 24 8.95 -1.59 -1.56
C ASP A 24 8.00 -2.74 -1.22
N TYR A 25 6.89 -2.47 -0.52
CA TYR A 25 5.82 -3.43 -0.23
C TYR A 25 5.26 -4.10 -1.50
N LEU A 26 5.35 -3.45 -2.67
CA LEU A 26 4.91 -4.00 -3.95
C LEU A 26 5.67 -5.28 -4.34
N SER A 27 6.89 -5.46 -3.85
CA SER A 27 7.62 -6.73 -4.03
C SER A 27 6.88 -7.89 -3.36
N GLY A 28 6.32 -7.66 -2.17
CA GLY A 28 5.46 -8.60 -1.47
C GLY A 28 4.16 -8.88 -2.23
N TYR A 29 3.54 -7.85 -2.84
CA TYR A 29 2.36 -8.06 -3.69
C TYR A 29 2.65 -9.00 -4.85
N ARG A 30 3.74 -8.74 -5.58
CA ARG A 30 4.17 -9.59 -6.70
C ARG A 30 4.50 -11.01 -6.26
N GLN A 31 5.11 -11.18 -5.10
CA GLN A 31 5.38 -12.51 -4.55
C GLN A 31 4.08 -13.28 -4.29
N ILE A 32 3.08 -12.62 -3.69
CA ILE A 32 1.76 -13.21 -3.45
C ILE A 32 1.04 -13.51 -4.76
N GLU A 33 1.04 -12.61 -5.74
CA GLU A 33 0.44 -12.84 -7.06
C GLU A 33 1.09 -14.03 -7.80
N ASN A 34 2.42 -14.13 -7.77
CA ASN A 34 3.14 -15.27 -8.33
C ASN A 34 2.74 -16.57 -7.65
N LEU A 35 2.57 -16.56 -6.33
CA LEU A 35 2.03 -17.70 -5.61
C LEU A 35 0.60 -17.99 -6.07
N ILE A 36 -0.30 -17.01 -6.15
CA ILE A 36 -1.68 -17.20 -6.64
C ILE A 36 -1.70 -17.89 -8.00
N THR A 37 -0.96 -17.35 -8.97
CA THR A 37 -0.92 -17.90 -10.34
C THR A 37 -0.39 -19.34 -10.35
N ALA A 38 0.66 -19.64 -9.58
CA ALA A 38 1.20 -21.00 -9.45
C ALA A 38 0.22 -21.97 -8.78
N HIS A 39 -0.70 -21.51 -7.93
CA HIS A 39 -1.72 -22.36 -7.29
C HIS A 39 -2.96 -22.57 -8.17
N THR A 40 -3.29 -21.64 -9.07
CA THR A 40 -4.41 -21.81 -10.02
C THR A 40 -4.15 -22.90 -11.08
N ASP A 41 -2.93 -23.42 -11.15
CA ASP A 41 -2.60 -24.59 -11.95
C ASP A 41 -3.22 -25.85 -11.34
N ARG A 42 -4.30 -26.34 -11.98
CA ARG A 42 -5.21 -27.41 -11.53
C ARG A 42 -4.56 -28.79 -11.32
N SER A 43 -3.26 -28.88 -11.52
CA SER A 43 -2.45 -30.07 -11.36
C SER A 43 -1.99 -30.30 -9.90
N ARG A 44 -2.19 -29.31 -9.01
CA ARG A 44 -1.95 -29.45 -7.57
C ARG A 44 -3.22 -29.89 -6.81
N GLY A 45 -3.03 -30.70 -5.78
CA GLY A 45 -4.09 -31.38 -5.02
C GLY A 45 -5.06 -30.46 -4.26
N PRO A 46 -5.76 -30.96 -3.23
CA PRO A 46 -6.80 -30.18 -2.56
C PRO A 46 -6.22 -28.95 -1.85
N SER A 47 -6.90 -27.81 -1.93
CA SER A 47 -6.42 -26.51 -1.40
C SER A 47 -6.19 -26.48 0.12
N CYS A 48 -6.71 -27.46 0.86
CA CYS A 48 -6.42 -27.61 2.29
C CYS A 48 -4.99 -28.07 2.60
N ALA A 49 -4.23 -28.53 1.60
CA ALA A 49 -2.82 -28.87 1.72
C ALA A 49 -1.89 -27.68 1.48
N ASP A 50 -2.42 -26.51 1.08
CA ASP A 50 -1.62 -25.35 0.75
C ASP A 50 -1.03 -24.70 2.02
N PRO A 51 0.25 -24.31 2.01
CA PRO A 51 0.85 -23.62 3.13
C PRO A 51 0.21 -22.23 3.32
N ARG A 52 0.05 -21.83 4.59
CA ARG A 52 -0.37 -20.46 4.91
C ARG A 52 0.68 -19.47 4.39
N LEU A 53 0.21 -18.45 3.67
CA LEU A 53 1.06 -17.35 3.25
C LEU A 53 1.41 -16.48 4.45
N TYR A 54 2.70 -16.28 4.69
CA TYR A 54 3.21 -15.31 5.65
C TYR A 54 3.89 -14.19 4.88
N VAL A 55 3.40 -12.97 5.05
CA VAL A 55 4.03 -11.77 4.50
C VAL A 55 5.14 -11.34 5.43
N GLU A 56 6.38 -11.38 4.94
CA GLU A 56 7.52 -10.84 5.67
C GLU A 56 7.57 -9.32 5.48
N ARG A 57 7.58 -8.58 6.59
CA ARG A 57 7.78 -7.13 6.58
C ARG A 57 9.26 -6.84 6.73
N TYR A 58 9.78 -5.98 5.85
CA TYR A 58 11.16 -5.53 5.89
C TYR A 58 11.25 -4.11 6.42
N THR A 59 12.22 -3.88 7.33
CA THR A 59 12.57 -2.55 7.82
C THR A 59 13.90 -2.13 7.20
N PRO A 60 13.98 -0.98 6.49
CA PRO A 60 15.23 -0.49 5.91
C PRO A 60 16.34 -0.41 6.95
N SER A 61 17.51 -1.00 6.64
CA SER A 61 18.61 -1.11 7.60
C SER A 61 19.08 0.24 8.15
N ILE A 62 18.96 1.33 7.38
CA ILE A 62 19.31 2.68 7.81
C ILE A 62 18.52 3.13 9.06
N LEU A 63 17.27 2.66 9.22
CA LEU A 63 16.44 2.97 10.37
C LEU A 63 16.87 2.22 11.64
N LEU A 64 17.72 1.20 11.51
CA LEU A 64 18.17 0.34 12.61
C LEU A 64 19.55 0.74 13.14
N VAL A 65 20.23 1.70 12.52
CA VAL A 65 21.62 2.06 12.84
C VAL A 65 21.74 2.83 14.15
N ASN A 66 21.04 3.96 14.26
CA ASN A 66 21.16 4.88 15.40
C ASN A 66 19.92 5.77 15.52
N LYS A 67 19.48 6.08 16.74
CA LYS A 67 18.31 6.93 17.03
C LYS A 67 18.30 8.28 16.27
N GLN A 68 19.43 8.95 16.15
CA GLN A 68 19.54 10.21 15.41
C GLN A 68 19.33 9.99 13.91
N ILE A 69 19.99 8.97 13.35
CA ILE A 69 19.82 8.61 11.94
C ILE A 69 18.37 8.21 11.69
N THR A 70 17.76 7.44 12.60
CA THR A 70 16.36 7.02 12.52
C THR A 70 15.43 8.23 12.51
N SER A 71 15.60 9.21 13.40
CA SER A 71 14.72 10.38 13.43
C SER A 71 14.84 11.25 12.18
N GLU A 72 16.06 11.49 11.70
CA GLU A 72 16.31 12.22 10.45
C GLU A 72 15.75 11.47 9.23
N ALA A 73 15.96 10.15 9.17
CA ALA A 73 15.49 9.29 8.09
C ALA A 73 13.96 9.17 8.07
N LEU A 74 13.30 9.00 9.22
CA LEU A 74 11.83 8.94 9.31
C LEU A 74 11.19 10.25 8.84
N TYR A 75 11.78 11.39 9.20
CA TYR A 75 11.32 12.69 8.73
C TYR A 75 11.32 12.77 7.19
N VAL A 76 12.34 12.20 6.54
CA VAL A 76 12.40 12.12 5.07
C VAL A 76 11.40 11.08 4.54
N LEU A 77 11.35 9.88 5.12
CA LEU A 77 10.46 8.79 4.70
C LEU A 77 8.99 9.22 4.64
N HIS A 78 8.50 9.91 5.67
CA HIS A 78 7.11 10.37 5.74
C HIS A 78 6.74 11.40 4.67
N ARG A 79 7.74 12.04 4.03
CA ARG A 79 7.55 12.99 2.93
C ARG A 79 7.65 12.35 1.55
N ILE A 80 8.10 11.10 1.45
CA ILE A 80 8.13 10.37 0.20
C ILE A 80 6.69 9.92 -0.12
N PRO A 81 6.18 10.16 -1.34
CA PRO A 81 4.84 9.72 -1.71
C PRO A 81 4.69 8.20 -1.64
N LEU A 82 3.69 7.74 -0.90
CA LEU A 82 3.28 6.34 -0.90
C LEU A 82 2.19 6.13 -1.96
N SER A 83 2.52 5.35 -2.99
CA SER A 83 1.59 4.86 -3.99
C SER A 83 0.98 3.57 -3.50
N LEU A 84 -0.32 3.58 -3.24
CA LEU A 84 -1.11 2.44 -2.83
C LEU A 84 -1.92 1.91 -3.99
N GLU A 85 -1.73 0.62 -4.25
CA GLU A 85 -2.49 -0.19 -5.19
C GLU A 85 -3.45 -1.10 -4.41
N GLY A 86 -4.51 -1.60 -5.05
CA GLY A 86 -5.44 -2.52 -4.40
C GLY A 86 -4.72 -3.78 -3.93
N THR A 87 -5.15 -4.36 -2.80
CA THR A 87 -4.54 -5.60 -2.30
C THR A 87 -4.70 -6.74 -3.31
N PRO A 88 -3.72 -7.67 -3.40
CA PRO A 88 -3.84 -8.85 -4.25
C PRO A 88 -5.12 -9.62 -3.96
N GLY A 89 -5.66 -10.25 -5.02
CA GLY A 89 -6.94 -10.96 -4.95
C GLY A 89 -7.03 -11.98 -3.82
N THR A 90 -8.11 -11.89 -3.05
CA THR A 90 -8.42 -12.56 -1.77
C THR A 90 -8.62 -14.09 -1.81
N TYR A 91 -8.12 -14.79 -2.83
CA TYR A 91 -8.51 -16.19 -3.09
C TYR A 91 -7.46 -17.25 -2.74
N LEU A 92 -6.38 -16.89 -2.07
CA LEU A 92 -5.58 -17.90 -1.36
C LEU A 92 -6.13 -18.10 0.05
N ALA A 93 -6.52 -19.34 0.36
CA ALA A 93 -6.93 -19.79 1.69
C ALA A 93 -8.17 -19.12 2.32
N MET A 94 -9.15 -18.66 1.51
CA MET A 94 -10.41 -18.04 2.00
C MET A 94 -10.20 -16.82 2.91
N ARG A 95 -9.07 -16.11 2.80
CA ARG A 95 -8.75 -14.96 3.65
C ARG A 95 -8.55 -13.70 2.80
N GLN A 96 -9.21 -12.62 3.22
CA GLN A 96 -8.92 -11.29 2.72
C GLN A 96 -7.65 -10.75 3.38
N MET A 97 -6.65 -10.39 2.56
CA MET A 97 -5.43 -9.74 3.04
C MET A 97 -5.67 -8.26 3.26
N ASP A 98 -5.15 -7.73 4.37
CA ASP A 98 -5.18 -6.30 4.69
C ASP A 98 -3.87 -5.61 4.29
N ILE A 99 -3.94 -4.31 3.99
CA ILE A 99 -2.75 -3.49 3.67
C ILE A 99 -1.76 -3.46 4.83
N THR A 100 -2.27 -3.55 6.07
CA THR A 100 -1.47 -3.55 7.30
C THR A 100 -0.56 -4.77 7.44
N GLU A 101 -0.82 -5.84 6.68
CA GLU A 101 0.05 -7.02 6.61
C GLU A 101 1.36 -6.71 5.87
N PHE A 102 1.31 -5.76 4.92
CA PHE A 102 2.45 -5.38 4.07
C PHE A 102 3.13 -4.10 4.55
N ILE A 103 2.36 -3.14 5.05
CA ILE A 103 2.85 -1.84 5.51
C ILE A 103 2.46 -1.67 6.96
N SER A 104 3.38 -1.25 7.83
CA SER A 104 3.03 -1.00 9.22
C SER A 104 1.98 0.12 9.34
N GLU A 105 1.04 -0.04 10.26
CA GLU A 105 0.03 0.98 10.55
C GLU A 105 0.69 2.31 10.94
N GLU A 106 1.75 2.26 11.75
CA GLU A 106 2.50 3.46 12.14
C GLU A 106 3.09 4.20 10.94
N LEU A 107 3.61 3.50 9.93
CA LEU A 107 4.08 4.15 8.71
C LEU A 107 2.91 4.80 7.99
N LEU A 108 1.79 4.09 7.82
CA LEU A 108 0.58 4.60 7.19
C LEU A 108 0.04 5.86 7.88
N GLN A 109 0.03 5.92 9.21
CA GLN A 109 -0.47 7.05 9.99
C GLN A 109 0.42 8.30 9.88
N ASN A 110 1.70 8.16 9.59
CA ASN A 110 2.66 9.27 9.61
C ASN A 110 3.01 9.80 8.21
N ILE A 111 2.52 9.19 7.12
CA ILE A 111 2.77 9.66 5.76
C ILE A 111 2.06 10.99 5.51
N HIS A 112 2.74 11.89 4.79
CA HIS A 112 2.18 13.18 4.39
C HIS A 112 1.53 13.15 2.99
N TYR A 113 1.98 12.26 2.10
CA TYR A 113 1.55 12.24 0.71
C TYR A 113 1.14 10.82 0.31
N GLY A 114 -0.16 10.64 0.06
CA GLY A 114 -0.73 9.37 -0.38
C GLY A 114 -1.20 9.46 -1.83
N ILE A 115 -0.94 8.43 -2.61
CA ILE A 115 -1.42 8.28 -3.98
C ILE A 115 -2.22 6.98 -4.04
N LEU A 116 -3.53 7.05 -4.25
CA LEU A 116 -4.39 5.88 -4.40
C LEU A 116 -4.59 5.57 -5.89
N ARG A 117 -4.09 4.42 -6.35
CA ARG A 117 -4.29 3.90 -7.70
C ARG A 117 -5.12 2.64 -7.62
N LEU A 118 -6.43 2.79 -7.74
CA LEU A 118 -7.36 1.68 -7.57
C LEU A 118 -8.11 1.42 -8.87
N ASP A 119 -7.92 0.24 -9.44
CA ASP A 119 -8.73 -0.25 -10.56
C ASP A 119 -10.19 -0.47 -10.11
N THR A 120 -10.35 -1.05 -8.93
CA THR A 120 -11.63 -1.29 -8.26
C THR A 120 -11.60 -0.75 -6.83
N ALA A 121 -12.56 0.11 -6.50
CA ALA A 121 -12.68 0.68 -5.16
C ALA A 121 -13.36 -0.32 -4.20
N HIS A 122 -12.60 -1.26 -3.67
CA HIS A 122 -13.11 -2.21 -2.67
C HIS A 122 -13.33 -1.51 -1.32
N LYS A 123 -14.57 -1.51 -0.83
CA LYS A 123 -14.96 -0.90 0.46
C LYS A 123 -14.09 -1.39 1.62
N HIS A 124 -13.78 -2.68 1.64
CA HIS A 124 -12.97 -3.32 2.69
C HIS A 124 -11.49 -2.93 2.68
N PHE A 125 -10.99 -2.34 1.58
CA PHE A 125 -9.64 -1.79 1.52
C PHE A 125 -9.64 -0.30 1.83
N VAL A 126 -10.57 0.44 1.23
CA VAL A 126 -10.60 1.91 1.32
C VAL A 126 -10.99 2.39 2.72
N LEU A 127 -12.00 1.78 3.35
CA LEU A 127 -12.47 2.27 4.67
C LEU A 127 -11.42 2.10 5.77
N PRO A 128 -10.80 0.92 5.99
CA PRO A 128 -9.78 0.78 7.02
C PRO A 128 -8.59 1.72 6.80
N LEU A 129 -8.19 1.91 5.54
CA LEU A 129 -7.11 2.82 5.20
C LEU A 129 -7.43 4.29 5.55
N LEU A 130 -8.66 4.73 5.28
CA LEU A 130 -9.13 6.06 5.69
C LEU A 130 -9.19 6.20 7.21
N ASP A 131 -9.62 5.16 7.92
CA ASP A 131 -9.64 5.15 9.38
C ASP A 131 -8.22 5.27 9.95
N ILE A 132 -7.25 4.53 9.40
CA ILE A 132 -5.83 4.60 9.76
C ILE A 132 -5.28 6.02 9.55
N TRP A 133 -5.50 6.61 8.37
CA TRP A 133 -5.05 7.98 8.10
C TRP A 133 -5.76 9.03 8.98
N GLY A 134 -7.01 8.77 9.36
CA GLY A 134 -7.79 9.63 10.24
C GLY A 134 -7.26 9.71 11.67
N GLN A 135 -6.56 8.67 12.18
CA GLN A 135 -6.10 8.63 13.58
C GLN A 135 -5.10 9.73 13.93
N ARG A 136 -4.09 9.96 13.08
CA ARG A 136 -3.06 10.99 13.32
C ARG A 136 -3.21 12.23 12.45
N ASN A 137 -4.00 12.14 11.38
CA ASN A 137 -4.28 13.25 10.46
C ASN A 137 -3.02 13.97 9.93
N ASN A 138 -1.93 13.21 9.72
CA ASN A 138 -0.68 13.74 9.15
C ASN A 138 -0.74 13.86 7.62
N LEU A 139 -1.70 13.20 6.98
CA LEU A 139 -1.86 13.19 5.54
C LEU A 139 -2.21 14.61 5.04
N LYS A 140 -1.30 15.21 4.27
CA LYS A 140 -1.44 16.57 3.73
C LYS A 140 -2.10 16.58 2.36
N ARG A 141 -1.88 15.52 1.58
CA ARG A 141 -2.40 15.40 0.23
C ARG A 141 -2.68 13.94 -0.09
N LEU A 142 -3.86 13.72 -0.66
CA LEU A 142 -4.31 12.43 -1.16
C LEU A 142 -4.71 12.58 -2.63
N ASP A 143 -3.92 11.99 -3.52
CA ASP A 143 -4.23 11.97 -4.95
C ASP A 143 -4.92 10.64 -5.28
N VAL A 144 -6.15 10.71 -5.81
CA VAL A 144 -6.93 9.51 -6.16
C VAL A 144 -7.00 9.36 -7.68
N PHE A 145 -6.40 8.30 -8.19
CA PHE A 145 -6.43 7.91 -9.59
C PHE A 145 -7.50 6.84 -9.79
N ARG A 146 -8.52 7.19 -10.56
CA ARG A 146 -9.49 6.25 -11.08
C ARG A 146 -9.17 6.00 -12.55
N PRO A 147 -8.79 4.77 -12.95
CA PRO A 147 -8.65 4.47 -14.37
C PRO A 147 -9.99 4.72 -15.05
N ARG A 148 -9.95 5.38 -16.22
CA ARG A 148 -11.13 5.53 -17.06
C ARG A 148 -11.57 4.13 -17.49
N SER A 149 -12.49 3.55 -16.74
CA SER A 149 -13.24 2.37 -17.17
C SER A 149 -13.77 2.64 -18.58
N THR A 150 -13.71 1.63 -19.44
CA THR A 150 -14.44 1.57 -20.72
C THR A 150 -15.81 2.27 -20.59
N PRO A 151 -16.23 3.05 -21.61
CA PRO A 151 -17.37 3.96 -21.48
C PRO A 151 -18.58 3.20 -20.96
N ILE A 152 -19.04 3.60 -19.77
CA ILE A 152 -20.29 3.12 -19.18
C ILE A 152 -21.36 3.29 -20.26
N PRO A 153 -22.09 2.24 -20.68
CA PRO A 153 -23.15 2.38 -21.66
C PRO A 153 -24.12 3.45 -21.18
N ARG A 154 -24.39 4.45 -22.03
CA ARG A 154 -25.22 5.63 -21.73
C ARG A 154 -26.60 5.29 -21.15
N ASP A 155 -27.04 4.04 -21.25
CA ASP A 155 -28.32 3.54 -20.76
C ASP A 155 -28.36 3.20 -19.26
N HIS A 156 -27.22 3.11 -18.55
CA HIS A 156 -27.25 2.83 -17.11
C HIS A 156 -27.94 3.96 -16.30
N TRP A 157 -27.89 5.21 -16.78
CA TRP A 157 -28.54 6.34 -16.14
C TRP A 157 -30.06 6.39 -16.35
N LYS A 158 -30.59 5.73 -17.40
CA LYS A 158 -32.03 5.66 -17.66
C LYS A 158 -32.76 4.81 -16.62
N ILE A 159 -32.14 3.70 -16.18
CA ILE A 159 -32.70 2.78 -15.18
C ILE A 159 -32.75 3.43 -13.79
N VAL A 160 -31.78 4.28 -13.46
CA VAL A 160 -31.76 5.00 -12.17
C VAL A 160 -32.83 6.10 -12.16
N LYS A 161 -32.97 6.86 -13.26
CA LYS A 161 -34.04 7.87 -13.37
C LYS A 161 -35.43 7.26 -13.29
N SER A 162 -35.68 6.12 -13.94
CA SER A 162 -37.01 5.50 -13.91
C SER A 162 -37.43 5.01 -12.52
N ARG A 163 -36.48 4.74 -11.60
CA ARG A 163 -36.76 4.32 -10.22
C ARG A 163 -36.90 5.47 -9.21
N VAL A 164 -36.34 6.64 -9.51
CA VAL A 164 -36.43 7.81 -8.61
C VAL A 164 -37.72 8.61 -8.86
N PHE A 165 -38.26 8.58 -10.08
CA PHE A 165 -39.47 9.34 -10.46
C PHE A 165 -40.76 8.50 -10.52
N SER A 166 -40.77 7.28 -9.99
CA SER A 166 -41.96 6.40 -9.93
C SER A 166 -42.57 6.29 -8.52
N ARG A 167 -42.49 7.36 -7.73
CA ARG A 167 -43.30 7.56 -6.53
C ARG A 167 -44.19 8.79 -6.71
#